data_AF-K2B3P1-F1
#
_entry.id   AF-K2B3P1-F1
#
_cell.length_a   1.000
_cell.length_b   1.000
_cell.length_c   1.000
_cell.angle_alpha   90.00
_cell.angle_beta   90.00
_cell.angle_gamma   90.00
#
_symmetry.space_group_name_H-M   'P 1'
#
loop_
_entity.id
_entity.type
_entity.pdbx_description
1 polymer ?
#
loop_
_entity_poly.entity_id
_entity_poly.type
_entity_poly.pdbx_seq_one_letter_code
_entity_poly.pdbx_strand_id
1 'polypeptide(L)'
;KNEITAHAVGAMHYFDDVSTVIEIGGQDSKIIIIENKIVVDFAMNTICAAGTGSFLDQQAQRLGIDISEFGSYALESVMPTKIAGRCGVFAESDMIHKQQIGYPKHDIIAGLCFALVNNYLNNVGRGKKIDDKIVFQGGVAANRGIVKAFGETLSRQIFVAEHYDVMGAIGAALISLKSREKGRYSKSKFKGPECFDGDITSDAFECAGCSNRCEIISVKKEGTRLFNIGGRCGKYDYKG
;
A
#
# COMPACT_ATOMS: atom_id res chain seq x y z
N LYS A 1 -5.26 -6.44 16.15
CA LYS A 1 -5.38 -5.00 15.79
C LYS A 1 -5.31 -4.88 14.28
N ASN A 2 -5.84 -3.81 13.70
CA ASN A 2 -5.80 -3.59 12.25
C ASN A 2 -4.42 -3.06 11.81
N GLU A 3 -4.18 -3.10 10.50
CA GLU A 3 -2.93 -2.73 9.84
C GLU A 3 -2.53 -1.26 10.07
N ILE A 4 -3.52 -0.35 10.14
CA ILE A 4 -3.32 1.08 10.46
C ILE A 4 -2.56 1.24 11.78
N THR A 5 -2.98 0.53 12.83
CA THR A 5 -2.30 0.63 14.13
C THR A 5 -0.90 0.06 14.06
N ALA A 6 -0.68 -1.00 13.28
CA ALA A 6 0.62 -1.63 13.14
C ALA A 6 1.61 -0.65 12.47
N HIS A 7 1.27 -0.11 11.31
CA HIS A 7 2.08 0.90 10.63
C HIS A 7 2.38 2.13 11.50
N ALA A 8 1.38 2.68 12.19
CA ALA A 8 1.59 3.81 13.09
C ALA A 8 2.58 3.49 14.23
N VAL A 9 2.44 2.30 14.85
CA VAL A 9 3.35 1.86 15.92
C VAL A 9 4.76 1.63 15.38
N GLY A 10 4.89 1.06 14.17
CA GLY A 10 6.18 0.92 13.51
C GLY A 10 6.83 2.29 13.29
N ALA A 11 6.11 3.25 12.73
CA ALA A 11 6.62 4.60 12.47
C ALA A 11 7.05 5.30 13.76
N MET A 12 6.19 5.31 14.80
CA MET A 12 6.50 5.90 16.11
C MET A 12 7.67 5.23 16.84
N HIS A 13 8.07 4.01 16.45
CA HIS A 13 9.22 3.35 17.05
C HIS A 13 10.55 3.92 16.55
N TYR A 14 10.62 4.29 15.26
CA TYR A 14 11.83 4.85 14.64
C TYR A 14 11.83 6.38 14.58
N PHE A 15 10.65 7.01 14.61
CA PHE A 15 10.46 8.45 14.48
C PHE A 15 9.59 8.94 15.62
N ASP A 16 10.22 9.40 16.69
CA ASP A 16 9.55 9.75 17.94
C ASP A 16 8.63 10.98 17.81
N ASP A 17 8.88 11.83 16.81
CA ASP A 17 8.19 13.07 16.46
C ASP A 17 7.27 12.93 15.22
N VAL A 18 6.98 11.70 14.74
CA VAL A 18 6.13 11.48 13.56
C VAL A 18 4.73 12.06 13.74
N SER A 19 4.30 12.87 12.76
CA SER A 19 2.97 13.49 12.73
C SER A 19 2.11 12.96 11.60
N THR A 20 2.73 12.47 10.53
CA THR A 20 2.02 11.90 9.38
C THR A 20 2.75 10.68 8.85
N VAL A 21 2.01 9.61 8.63
CA VAL A 21 2.50 8.41 7.95
C VAL A 21 1.78 8.29 6.62
N ILE A 22 2.55 8.30 5.54
CA ILE A 22 2.12 7.95 4.19
C ILE A 22 2.54 6.50 3.97
N GLU A 23 1.62 5.65 3.56
CA GLU A 23 1.90 4.26 3.21
C GLU A 23 1.32 3.99 1.84
N ILE A 24 2.15 3.50 0.92
CA ILE A 24 1.71 3.10 -0.42
C ILE A 24 2.29 1.72 -0.72
N GLY A 25 1.41 0.72 -0.67
CA GLY A 25 1.68 -0.64 -1.04
C GLY A 25 1.39 -0.90 -2.52
N GLY A 26 1.39 -2.18 -2.92
CA GLY A 26 1.10 -2.57 -4.30
C GLY A 26 -0.38 -2.35 -4.69
N GLN A 27 -1.31 -2.63 -3.77
CA GLN A 27 -2.75 -2.70 -4.07
C GLN A 27 -3.60 -1.69 -3.29
N ASP A 28 -3.04 -1.10 -2.25
CA ASP A 28 -3.73 -0.11 -1.43
C ASP A 28 -2.76 0.96 -0.96
N SER A 29 -3.33 2.04 -0.43
CA SER A 29 -2.57 3.13 0.15
C SER A 29 -3.30 3.76 1.33
N LYS A 30 -2.54 4.26 2.30
CA LYS A 30 -3.03 4.72 3.60
C LYS A 30 -2.37 6.03 3.98
N ILE A 31 -3.12 6.89 4.67
CA ILE A 31 -2.57 8.03 5.41
C ILE A 31 -2.98 7.91 6.87
N ILE A 32 -2.06 8.22 7.78
CA ILE A 32 -2.30 8.17 9.22
C ILE A 32 -1.79 9.47 9.83
N ILE A 33 -2.66 10.16 10.56
CA ILE A 33 -2.35 11.39 11.28
C ILE A 33 -2.15 11.06 12.75
N ILE A 34 -1.04 11.53 13.30
CA ILE A 34 -0.60 11.23 14.66
C ILE A 34 -0.42 12.55 15.41
N GLU A 35 -1.07 12.67 16.55
CA GLU A 35 -0.89 13.78 17.49
C GLU A 35 -0.61 13.21 18.88
N ASN A 36 0.41 13.73 19.57
CA ASN A 36 0.81 13.26 20.90
C ASN A 36 0.98 11.73 21.00
N LYS A 37 1.58 11.11 19.97
CA LYS A 37 1.78 9.66 19.84
C LYS A 37 0.47 8.85 19.81
N ILE A 38 -0.64 9.47 19.43
CA ILE A 38 -1.95 8.86 19.27
C ILE A 38 -2.42 9.07 17.83
N VAL A 39 -2.95 8.01 17.21
CA VAL A 39 -3.61 8.11 15.91
C VAL A 39 -4.92 8.87 16.08
N VAL A 40 -5.03 10.05 15.47
CA VAL A 40 -6.22 10.91 15.56
C VAL A 40 -7.09 10.85 14.31
N ASP A 41 -6.49 10.52 13.16
CA ASP A 41 -7.22 10.37 11.90
C ASP A 41 -6.49 9.40 10.97
N PHE A 42 -7.22 8.75 10.07
CA PHE A 42 -6.66 7.92 9.01
C PHE A 42 -7.60 7.85 7.81
N ALA A 43 -7.05 7.47 6.65
CA ALA A 43 -7.83 7.06 5.48
C ALA A 43 -7.07 5.97 4.72
N MET A 44 -7.82 5.16 3.98
CA MET A 44 -7.28 4.07 3.17
C MET A 44 -8.04 3.98 1.85
N ASN A 45 -7.33 3.73 0.76
CA ASN A 45 -7.90 3.41 -0.55
C ASN A 45 -7.54 1.98 -0.92
N THR A 46 -8.55 1.13 -1.08
CA THR A 46 -8.43 -0.27 -1.55
C THR A 46 -9.09 -0.50 -2.91
N ILE A 47 -9.68 0.54 -3.52
CA ILE A 47 -10.52 0.40 -4.71
C ILE A 47 -9.78 0.85 -5.97
N CYS A 48 -9.00 1.93 -5.89
CA CYS A 48 -8.39 2.54 -7.05
C CYS A 48 -6.88 2.27 -7.11
N ALA A 49 -6.43 1.60 -8.18
CA ALA A 49 -5.01 1.33 -8.43
C ALA A 49 -4.18 2.59 -8.75
N ALA A 50 -4.80 3.69 -9.22
CA ALA A 50 -4.07 4.89 -9.67
C ALA A 50 -3.26 5.60 -8.56
N GLY A 51 -3.48 5.23 -7.29
CA GLY A 51 -2.75 5.73 -6.13
C GLY A 51 -1.91 4.66 -5.42
N THR A 52 -1.51 3.59 -6.11
CA THR A 52 -0.79 2.43 -5.54
C THR A 52 0.39 2.01 -6.41
N GLY A 53 1.23 1.09 -5.93
CA GLY A 53 2.40 0.60 -6.66
C GLY A 53 2.07 -0.11 -7.97
N SER A 54 0.94 -0.82 -8.04
CA SER A 54 0.51 -1.52 -9.26
C SER A 54 0.28 -0.59 -10.44
N PHE A 55 -0.05 0.68 -10.20
CA PHE A 55 -0.08 1.70 -11.26
C PHE A 55 1.30 1.92 -11.87
N LEU A 56 2.33 2.06 -11.03
CA LEU A 56 3.71 2.28 -11.49
C LEU A 56 4.24 1.05 -12.22
N ASP A 57 3.99 -0.16 -11.70
CA ASP A 57 4.38 -1.43 -12.35
C ASP A 57 3.82 -1.51 -13.78
N GLN A 58 2.53 -1.20 -13.91
CA GLN A 58 1.83 -1.18 -15.20
C GLN A 58 2.41 -0.16 -16.18
N GLN A 59 2.86 1.01 -15.71
CA GLN A 59 3.48 2.00 -16.59
C GLN A 59 4.93 1.66 -16.92
N ALA A 60 5.69 1.14 -15.97
CA ALA A 60 7.07 0.67 -16.15
C ALA A 60 7.14 -0.40 -17.26
N GLN A 61 6.24 -1.40 -17.18
CA GLN A 61 6.14 -2.47 -18.18
C GLN A 61 5.90 -1.91 -19.59
N ARG A 62 5.02 -0.92 -19.73
CA ARG A 62 4.69 -0.29 -21.03
C ARG A 62 5.84 0.55 -21.59
N LEU A 63 6.57 1.24 -20.72
CA LEU A 63 7.75 2.01 -21.10
C LEU A 63 9.00 1.14 -21.34
N GLY A 64 8.88 -0.17 -21.09
CA GLY A 64 9.94 -1.15 -21.25
C GLY A 64 11.10 -0.91 -20.29
N ILE A 65 10.81 -0.56 -19.04
CA ILE A 65 11.82 -0.36 -17.98
C ILE A 65 11.49 -1.19 -16.75
N ASP A 66 12.52 -1.49 -15.96
CA ASP A 66 12.32 -2.14 -14.66
C ASP A 66 11.74 -1.16 -13.64
N ILE A 67 10.84 -1.62 -12.78
CA ILE A 67 10.24 -0.78 -11.74
C ILE A 67 11.28 -0.24 -10.76
N SER A 68 12.37 -0.98 -10.50
CA SER A 68 13.48 -0.55 -9.65
C SER A 68 14.23 0.65 -10.23
N GLU A 69 14.24 0.82 -11.56
CA GLU A 69 14.88 1.94 -12.24
C GLU A 69 13.96 3.17 -12.38
N PHE A 70 12.65 2.98 -12.25
CA PHE A 70 11.62 4.01 -12.48
C PHE A 70 11.92 5.30 -11.71
N GLY A 71 12.30 5.18 -10.43
CA GLY A 71 12.63 6.33 -9.60
C GLY A 71 13.88 7.07 -10.09
N SER A 72 14.90 6.36 -10.57
CA SER A 72 16.14 6.96 -11.09
C SER A 72 15.88 7.75 -12.37
N TYR A 73 15.11 7.19 -13.31
CA TYR A 73 14.67 7.92 -14.51
C TYR A 73 13.90 9.20 -14.14
N ALA A 74 12.99 9.15 -13.16
CA ALA A 74 12.25 10.33 -12.74
C ALA A 74 13.15 11.46 -12.22
N LEU A 75 14.30 11.13 -11.62
CA LEU A 75 15.24 12.12 -11.08
C LEU A 75 16.04 12.84 -12.16
N GLU A 76 16.21 12.25 -13.34
CA GLU A 76 16.87 12.88 -14.49
C GLU A 76 16.05 14.03 -15.10
N SER A 77 14.74 14.03 -14.85
CA SER A 77 13.84 15.06 -15.37
C SER A 77 14.09 16.42 -14.72
N VAL A 78 14.28 17.42 -15.59
CA VAL A 78 14.33 18.84 -15.24
C VAL A 78 12.97 19.50 -15.46
N MET A 79 12.17 19.00 -16.41
CA MET A 79 10.85 19.54 -16.75
C MET A 79 9.81 18.41 -16.90
N PRO A 80 9.26 17.90 -15.77
CA PRO A 80 8.28 16.82 -15.80
C PRO A 80 7.06 17.18 -16.66
N THR A 81 6.62 16.27 -17.53
CA THR A 81 5.38 16.50 -18.28
C THR A 81 4.17 16.34 -17.37
N LYS A 82 3.12 17.10 -17.63
CA LYS A 82 1.83 16.87 -16.98
C LYS A 82 1.19 15.59 -17.55
N ILE A 83 0.78 14.69 -16.65
CA ILE A 83 0.03 13.47 -16.97
C ILE A 83 -1.31 13.47 -16.24
N ALA A 84 -2.39 13.09 -16.93
CA ALA A 84 -3.72 12.91 -16.38
C ALA A 84 -3.83 11.69 -15.44
N GLY A 85 -3.44 11.86 -14.17
CA GLY A 85 -3.36 10.79 -13.15
C GLY A 85 -4.65 10.34 -12.45
N ARG A 86 -5.85 10.69 -12.93
CA ARG A 86 -7.09 10.35 -12.18
C ARG A 86 -7.41 8.85 -12.22
N CYS A 87 -7.07 8.18 -13.32
CA CYS A 87 -7.29 6.75 -13.56
C CYS A 87 -6.08 6.20 -14.32
N GLY A 88 -5.69 4.95 -14.04
CA GLY A 88 -4.57 4.29 -14.74
C GLY A 88 -4.75 4.27 -16.26
N VAL A 89 -5.99 4.07 -16.74
CA VAL A 89 -6.32 4.05 -18.18
C VAL A 89 -6.11 5.42 -18.85
N PHE A 90 -6.46 6.50 -18.16
CA PHE A 90 -6.25 7.86 -18.71
C PHE A 90 -4.80 8.28 -18.64
N ALA A 91 -4.11 7.94 -17.55
CA ALA A 91 -2.68 8.17 -17.42
C ALA A 91 -1.89 7.42 -18.50
N GLU A 92 -2.27 6.17 -18.80
CA GLU A 92 -1.72 5.40 -19.90
C GLU A 92 -1.94 6.08 -21.25
N SER A 93 -3.19 6.48 -21.54
CA SER A 93 -3.52 7.12 -22.82
C SER A 93 -2.73 8.42 -23.03
N ASP A 94 -2.59 9.22 -21.98
CA ASP A 94 -1.83 10.48 -22.01
C ASP A 94 -0.32 10.20 -22.13
N MET A 95 0.21 9.22 -21.39
CA MET A 95 1.61 8.77 -21.49
C MET A 95 1.98 8.35 -22.92
N ILE A 96 1.15 7.53 -23.55
CA ILE A 96 1.35 7.08 -24.95
C ILE A 96 1.34 8.30 -25.89
N HIS A 97 0.39 9.21 -25.71
CA HIS A 97 0.34 10.44 -26.52
C HIS A 97 1.60 11.30 -26.35
N LYS A 98 2.09 11.48 -25.11
CA LYS A 98 3.35 12.21 -24.84
C LYS A 98 4.56 11.54 -25.48
N GLN A 99 4.61 10.22 -25.49
CA GLN A 99 5.66 9.46 -26.17
C GLN A 99 5.62 9.68 -27.69
N GLN A 100 4.43 9.66 -28.30
CA GLN A 100 4.25 9.85 -29.74
C GLN A 100 4.67 11.24 -30.23
N ILE A 101 4.44 12.29 -29.42
CA ILE A 101 4.84 13.66 -29.76
C ILE A 101 6.28 13.99 -29.33
N GLY A 102 7.04 12.99 -28.87
CA GLY A 102 8.50 13.08 -28.68
C GLY A 102 8.97 13.57 -27.31
N TYR A 103 8.15 13.49 -26.26
CA TYR A 103 8.63 13.82 -24.90
C TYR A 103 9.71 12.83 -24.45
N PRO A 104 10.77 13.31 -23.77
CA PRO A 104 11.76 12.43 -23.18
C PRO A 104 11.15 11.46 -22.18
N LYS A 105 11.69 10.24 -22.14
CA LYS A 105 11.19 9.18 -21.25
C LYS A 105 11.24 9.60 -19.77
N HIS A 106 12.32 10.24 -19.32
CA HIS A 106 12.45 10.71 -17.93
C HIS A 106 11.40 11.76 -17.55
N ASP A 107 11.03 12.67 -18.47
CA ASP A 107 9.99 13.68 -18.21
C ASP A 107 8.61 13.06 -18.08
N ILE A 108 8.31 12.04 -18.90
CA ILE A 108 7.09 11.24 -18.79
C ILE A 108 7.02 10.51 -17.45
N ILE A 109 8.10 9.84 -17.06
CA ILE A 109 8.19 9.08 -15.81
C ILE A 109 8.06 10.00 -14.59
N ALA A 110 8.73 11.15 -14.59
CA ALA A 110 8.55 12.15 -13.55
C ALA A 110 7.09 12.63 -13.49
N GLY A 111 6.47 12.88 -14.66
CA GLY A 111 5.05 13.20 -14.77
C GLY A 111 4.13 12.15 -14.14
N LEU A 112 4.44 10.87 -14.32
CA LEU A 112 3.71 9.75 -13.69
C LEU A 112 3.87 9.72 -12.18
N CYS A 113 5.06 10.05 -11.65
CA CYS A 113 5.28 10.19 -10.21
C CYS A 113 4.39 11.30 -9.62
N PHE A 114 4.36 12.48 -10.24
CA PHE A 114 3.47 13.56 -9.84
C PHE A 114 2.00 13.20 -9.99
N ALA A 115 1.64 12.46 -11.04
CA ALA A 115 0.28 12.01 -11.28
C ALA A 115 -0.22 11.11 -10.12
N LEU A 116 0.58 10.14 -9.67
CA LEU A 116 0.27 9.29 -8.52
C LEU A 116 0.17 10.10 -7.23
N VAL A 117 1.16 10.95 -6.94
CA VAL A 117 1.18 11.78 -5.71
C VAL A 117 -0.06 12.69 -5.64
N ASN A 118 -0.38 13.38 -6.74
CA ASN A 118 -1.57 14.22 -6.79
C ASN A 118 -2.86 13.40 -6.64
N ASN A 119 -2.93 12.20 -7.22
CA ASN A 119 -4.07 11.31 -7.02
C ASN A 119 -4.22 10.92 -5.54
N TYR A 120 -3.13 10.47 -4.92
CA TYR A 120 -3.09 10.08 -3.51
C TYR A 120 -3.56 11.22 -2.60
N LEU A 121 -3.03 12.44 -2.77
CA LEU A 121 -3.40 13.60 -1.95
C LEU A 121 -4.85 14.04 -2.16
N ASN A 122 -5.36 13.98 -3.40
CA ASN A 122 -6.74 14.35 -3.70
C ASN A 122 -7.78 13.32 -3.24
N ASN A 123 -7.37 12.07 -2.99
CA ASN A 123 -8.25 11.00 -2.58
C ASN A 123 -8.03 10.61 -1.11
N VAL A 124 -6.88 10.02 -0.81
CA VAL A 124 -6.55 9.49 0.53
C VAL A 124 -6.18 10.63 1.48
N GLY A 125 -5.38 11.58 1.02
CA GLY A 125 -4.96 12.75 1.81
C GLY A 125 -6.03 13.85 1.95
N ARG A 126 -7.18 13.70 1.30
CA ARG A 126 -8.17 14.78 1.20
C ARG A 126 -8.73 15.15 2.57
N GLY A 127 -8.62 16.43 2.93
CA GLY A 127 -9.12 16.95 4.20
C GLY A 127 -8.27 16.56 5.42
N LYS A 128 -7.13 15.88 5.22
CA LYS A 128 -6.21 15.53 6.31
C LYS A 128 -5.26 16.67 6.57
N LYS A 129 -4.95 16.91 7.86
CA LYS A 129 -3.91 17.84 8.28
C LYS A 129 -2.55 17.14 8.19
N ILE A 130 -1.84 17.39 7.09
CA ILE A 130 -0.48 16.86 6.87
C ILE A 130 0.51 17.85 7.50
N ASP A 131 1.09 17.46 8.63
CA ASP A 131 2.08 18.24 9.38
C ASP A 131 3.52 17.86 8.98
N ASP A 132 4.53 18.45 9.63
CA ASP A 132 5.90 18.52 9.10
C ASP A 132 6.70 17.21 9.11
N LYS A 133 6.46 16.32 10.09
CA LYS A 133 7.20 15.04 10.17
C LYS A 133 6.47 13.93 9.43
N ILE A 134 6.68 13.92 8.11
CA ILE A 134 6.07 12.95 7.19
C ILE A 134 7.00 11.74 6.99
N VAL A 135 6.55 10.58 7.46
CA VAL A 135 7.23 9.30 7.22
C VAL A 135 6.55 8.57 6.08
N PHE A 136 7.33 8.19 5.07
CA PHE A 136 6.87 7.40 3.93
C PHE A 136 7.35 5.94 4.06
N GLN A 137 6.41 5.02 3.90
CA GLN A 137 6.59 3.57 4.00
C GLN A 137 5.74 2.84 2.95
N GLY A 138 5.85 1.52 2.91
CA GLY A 138 5.31 0.68 1.84
C GLY A 138 6.31 0.52 0.69
N GLY A 139 6.07 -0.46 -0.19
CA GLY A 139 7.02 -0.79 -1.26
C GLY A 139 7.32 0.37 -2.20
N VAL A 140 6.35 1.28 -2.42
CA VAL A 140 6.54 2.46 -3.28
C VAL A 140 7.51 3.48 -2.68
N ALA A 141 7.79 3.42 -1.37
CA ALA A 141 8.77 4.29 -0.73
C ALA A 141 10.22 4.08 -1.24
N ALA A 142 10.51 2.93 -1.87
CA ALA A 142 11.76 2.69 -2.58
C ALA A 142 11.94 3.62 -3.80
N ASN A 143 10.85 4.11 -4.38
CA ASN A 143 10.87 4.92 -5.58
C ASN A 143 11.23 6.38 -5.25
N ARG A 144 12.49 6.73 -5.47
CA ARG A 144 13.03 8.08 -5.21
C ARG A 144 12.32 9.20 -6.00
N GLY A 145 11.74 8.88 -7.15
CA GLY A 145 10.93 9.80 -7.93
C GLY A 145 9.62 10.18 -7.21
N ILE A 146 8.98 9.21 -6.56
CA ILE A 146 7.79 9.44 -5.74
C ILE A 146 8.15 10.24 -4.47
N VAL A 147 9.29 9.94 -3.84
CA VAL A 147 9.80 10.71 -2.70
C VAL A 147 10.00 12.18 -3.08
N LYS A 148 10.67 12.44 -4.22
CA LYS A 148 10.85 13.80 -4.78
C LYS A 148 9.50 14.46 -5.06
N ALA A 149 8.58 13.76 -5.74
CA ALA A 149 7.28 14.30 -6.11
C ALA A 149 6.43 14.66 -4.88
N PHE A 150 6.43 13.85 -3.81
CA PHE A 150 5.78 14.21 -2.54
C PHE A 150 6.43 15.45 -1.92
N GLY A 151 7.76 15.49 -1.87
CA GLY A 151 8.47 16.60 -1.25
C GLY A 151 8.20 17.93 -1.94
N GLU A 152 8.18 17.95 -3.27
CA GLU A 152 7.82 19.13 -4.05
C GLU A 152 6.34 19.50 -3.91
N THR A 153 5.43 18.53 -4.01
CA THR A 153 3.98 18.78 -3.95
C THR A 153 3.54 19.29 -2.57
N LEU A 154 4.14 18.79 -1.50
CA LEU A 154 3.83 19.17 -0.13
C LEU A 154 4.72 20.32 0.39
N SER A 155 5.75 20.70 -0.37
CA SER A 155 6.79 21.64 0.04
C SER A 155 7.40 21.28 1.40
N ARG A 156 7.68 19.98 1.60
CA ARG A 156 8.14 19.41 2.88
C ARG A 156 9.16 18.30 2.65
N GLN A 157 9.97 18.03 3.67
CA GLN A 157 10.86 16.88 3.65
C GLN A 157 10.06 15.59 3.88
N ILE A 158 10.37 14.56 3.08
CA ILE A 158 9.79 13.23 3.22
C ILE A 158 10.86 12.29 3.80
N PHE A 159 10.56 11.67 4.93
CA PHE A 159 11.45 10.72 5.60
C PHE A 159 11.07 9.31 5.19
N VAL A 160 11.95 8.61 4.46
CA VAL A 160 11.74 7.20 4.14
C VAL A 160 12.25 6.36 5.31
N ALA A 161 11.41 5.48 5.85
CA ALA A 161 11.83 4.57 6.91
C ALA A 161 12.88 3.56 6.40
N GLU A 162 13.87 3.20 7.21
CA GLU A 162 14.92 2.24 6.82
C GLU A 162 14.34 0.89 6.36
N HIS A 163 13.34 0.40 7.09
CA HIS A 163 12.62 -0.84 6.80
C HIS A 163 11.23 -0.56 6.21
N TYR A 164 11.15 0.39 5.28
CA TYR A 164 9.89 0.90 4.70
C TYR A 164 8.94 -0.20 4.23
N ASP A 165 9.46 -1.33 3.76
CA ASP A 165 8.75 -2.47 3.19
C ASP A 165 8.10 -3.39 4.24
N VAL A 166 8.56 -3.36 5.49
CA VAL A 166 8.10 -4.26 6.56
C VAL A 166 7.63 -3.54 7.83
N MET A 167 7.45 -2.22 7.79
CA MET A 167 6.99 -1.40 8.94
C MET A 167 5.71 -1.90 9.61
N GLY A 168 4.75 -2.42 8.83
CA GLY A 168 3.53 -3.01 9.37
C GLY A 168 3.81 -4.26 10.20
N ALA A 169 4.73 -5.12 9.76
CA ALA A 169 5.14 -6.32 10.50
C ALA A 169 5.89 -5.95 11.79
N ILE A 170 6.80 -4.97 11.73
CA ILE A 170 7.52 -4.46 12.91
C ILE A 170 6.52 -3.93 13.94
N GLY A 171 5.57 -3.11 13.51
CA GLY A 171 4.54 -2.58 14.39
C GLY A 171 3.67 -3.65 15.02
N ALA A 172 3.28 -4.68 14.26
CA ALA A 172 2.54 -5.82 14.78
C ALA A 172 3.33 -6.59 15.85
N ALA A 173 4.63 -6.81 15.63
CA ALA A 173 5.53 -7.44 16.60
C ALA A 173 5.64 -6.61 17.90
N LEU A 174 5.85 -5.30 17.78
CA LEU A 174 5.91 -4.37 18.93
C LEU A 174 4.60 -4.35 19.73
N ILE A 175 3.45 -4.39 19.06
CA ILE A 175 2.13 -4.48 19.71
C ILE A 175 2.01 -5.80 20.49
N SER A 176 2.47 -6.90 19.90
CA SER A 176 2.46 -8.23 20.52
C SER A 176 3.35 -8.27 21.78
N LEU A 177 4.58 -7.75 21.68
CA LEU A 177 5.51 -7.63 22.81
C LEU A 177 4.90 -6.84 23.98
N LYS A 178 4.34 -5.65 23.71
CA LYS A 178 3.66 -4.83 24.73
C LYS A 178 2.44 -5.53 25.35
N SER A 179 1.73 -6.35 24.58
CA SER A 179 0.59 -7.12 25.10
C SER A 179 1.07 -8.24 26.04
N ARG A 180 2.17 -8.90 25.70
CA ARG A 180 2.80 -9.93 26.52
C ARG A 180 3.30 -9.38 27.85
N GLU A 181 3.96 -8.23 27.84
CA GLU A 181 4.41 -7.52 29.07
C GLU A 181 3.25 -7.20 30.03
N LYS A 182 2.06 -6.93 29.48
CA LYS A 182 0.84 -6.65 30.26
C LYS A 182 0.09 -7.92 30.68
N GLY A 183 0.68 -9.11 30.50
CA GLY A 183 0.05 -10.40 30.78
C GLY A 183 -1.12 -10.74 29.86
N ARG A 184 -1.30 -10.01 28.74
CA ARG A 184 -2.39 -10.21 27.77
C ARG A 184 -1.90 -11.04 26.59
N TYR A 185 -1.50 -12.28 26.85
CA TYR A 185 -1.11 -13.22 25.80
C TYR A 185 -1.91 -14.51 25.88
N SER A 186 -2.18 -15.10 24.72
CA SER A 186 -2.74 -16.44 24.58
C SER A 186 -1.79 -17.27 23.73
N LYS A 187 -1.95 -18.61 23.78
CA LYS A 187 -1.22 -19.50 22.87
C LYS A 187 -1.59 -19.12 21.43
N SER A 188 -0.57 -18.89 20.60
CA SER A 188 -0.78 -18.57 19.18
C SER A 188 -1.56 -19.68 18.49
N LYS A 189 -2.51 -19.28 17.62
CA LYS A 189 -3.22 -20.19 16.71
C LYS A 189 -2.54 -20.29 15.34
N PHE A 190 -1.40 -19.61 15.16
CA PHE A 190 -0.62 -19.71 13.94
C PHE A 190 -0.18 -21.16 13.73
N LYS A 191 -0.56 -21.75 12.59
CA LYS A 191 -0.30 -23.16 12.27
C LYS A 191 1.10 -23.42 11.71
N GLY A 192 1.94 -22.39 11.61
CA GLY A 192 3.27 -22.48 11.00
C GLY A 192 3.23 -22.38 9.47
N PRO A 193 4.36 -22.01 8.82
CA PRO A 193 4.47 -22.01 7.36
C PRO A 193 4.22 -23.40 6.74
N GLU A 194 4.56 -24.47 7.47
CA GLU A 194 4.35 -25.88 7.10
C GLU A 194 2.87 -26.28 6.97
N CYS A 195 1.94 -25.40 7.36
CA CYS A 195 0.50 -25.67 7.21
C CYS A 195 0.07 -25.81 5.74
N PHE A 196 0.89 -25.35 4.79
CA PHE A 196 0.73 -25.53 3.35
C PHE A 196 1.54 -26.70 2.77
N ASP A 197 2.30 -27.44 3.59
CA ASP A 197 2.98 -28.64 3.11
C ASP A 197 1.98 -29.80 2.93
N GLY A 198 2.26 -30.73 2.03
CA GLY A 198 1.43 -31.91 1.79
C GLY A 198 0.32 -31.69 0.75
N ASP A 199 -0.65 -32.60 0.72
CA ASP A 199 -1.71 -32.57 -0.30
C ASP A 199 -2.79 -31.54 0.05
N ILE A 200 -2.85 -30.47 -0.75
CA ILE A 200 -3.84 -29.41 -0.65
C ILE A 200 -4.87 -29.61 -1.74
N THR A 201 -6.12 -29.75 -1.31
CA THR A 201 -7.28 -29.85 -2.21
C THR A 201 -8.19 -28.65 -2.01
N SER A 202 -9.01 -28.35 -3.02
CA SER A 202 -10.00 -27.29 -2.96
C SER A 202 -11.32 -27.74 -3.57
N ASP A 203 -12.41 -27.37 -2.91
CA ASP A 203 -13.78 -27.52 -3.40
C ASP A 203 -14.51 -26.18 -3.34
N ALA A 204 -15.49 -25.99 -4.21
CA ALA A 204 -16.27 -24.77 -4.32
C ALA A 204 -17.75 -25.02 -4.02
N PHE A 205 -18.42 -24.05 -3.40
CA PHE A 205 -19.86 -24.07 -3.19
C PHE A 205 -20.47 -22.66 -3.23
N GLU A 206 -21.75 -22.55 -3.58
CA GLU A 206 -22.47 -21.27 -3.60
C GLU A 206 -23.04 -20.93 -2.21
N CYS A 207 -22.79 -19.70 -1.73
CA CYS A 207 -23.35 -19.19 -0.49
C CYS A 207 -24.81 -18.71 -0.66
N ALA A 208 -25.75 -19.37 0.01
CA ALA A 208 -27.15 -18.93 0.07
C ALA A 208 -27.46 -17.92 1.20
N GLY A 209 -26.45 -17.26 1.77
CA GLY A 209 -26.61 -16.41 2.95
C GLY A 209 -27.22 -15.02 2.70
N CYS A 210 -27.16 -14.51 1.47
CA CYS A 210 -27.77 -13.27 1.05
C CYS A 210 -27.86 -13.23 -0.50
N SER A 211 -28.35 -12.12 -1.05
CA SER A 211 -28.49 -11.92 -2.50
C SER A 211 -27.18 -11.97 -3.30
N ASN A 212 -26.02 -11.85 -2.65
CA ASN A 212 -24.72 -11.85 -3.34
C ASN A 212 -24.34 -13.21 -3.94
N ARG A 213 -24.92 -14.32 -3.46
CA ARG A 213 -24.66 -15.69 -3.97
C ARG A 213 -23.19 -15.96 -4.30
N CYS A 214 -22.31 -15.61 -3.35
CA CYS A 214 -20.87 -15.71 -3.56
C CYS A 214 -20.46 -17.17 -3.79
N GLU A 215 -19.60 -17.42 -4.77
CA GLU A 215 -18.84 -18.67 -4.85
C GLU A 215 -17.78 -18.69 -3.75
N ILE A 216 -17.79 -19.72 -2.92
CA ILE A 216 -16.87 -19.91 -1.81
C ILE A 216 -15.97 -21.08 -2.14
N ILE A 217 -14.66 -20.84 -2.17
CA ILE A 217 -13.66 -21.89 -2.34
C ILE A 217 -13.14 -22.27 -0.96
N SER A 218 -13.31 -23.53 -0.59
CA SER A 218 -12.80 -24.13 0.65
C SER A 218 -11.49 -24.84 0.36
N VAL A 219 -10.39 -24.33 0.95
CA VAL A 219 -9.07 -24.96 0.86
C VAL A 219 -8.90 -25.94 2.02
N LYS A 220 -8.51 -27.18 1.71
CA LYS A 220 -8.38 -28.29 2.67
C LYS A 220 -6.99 -28.92 2.56
N LYS A 221 -6.45 -29.35 3.69
CA LYS A 221 -5.27 -30.21 3.79
C LYS A 221 -5.69 -31.53 4.39
N GLU A 222 -5.45 -32.64 3.68
CA GLU A 222 -5.82 -34.00 4.13
C GLU A 222 -7.29 -34.08 4.57
N GLY A 223 -8.20 -33.45 3.81
CA GLY A 223 -9.63 -33.37 4.12
C GLY A 223 -10.02 -32.37 5.22
N THR A 224 -9.06 -31.81 5.97
CA THR A 224 -9.31 -30.79 7.00
C THR A 224 -9.29 -29.39 6.41
N ARG A 225 -10.36 -28.62 6.61
CA ARG A 225 -10.46 -27.25 6.12
C ARG A 225 -9.41 -26.34 6.78
N LEU A 226 -8.61 -25.67 5.94
CA LEU A 226 -7.67 -24.63 6.35
C LEU A 226 -8.39 -23.28 6.45
N PHE A 227 -8.94 -22.79 5.33
CA PHE A 227 -9.65 -21.51 5.22
C PHE A 227 -10.57 -21.51 4.00
N ASN A 228 -11.43 -20.49 3.91
CA ASN A 228 -12.26 -20.23 2.74
C ASN A 228 -11.88 -18.88 2.11
N ILE A 229 -12.11 -18.76 0.80
CA ILE A 229 -11.99 -17.50 0.04
C ILE A 229 -13.25 -17.29 -0.81
N GLY A 230 -13.46 -16.05 -1.29
CA GLY A 230 -14.58 -15.69 -2.18
C GLY A 230 -15.80 -15.04 -1.49
N GLY A 231 -15.82 -14.98 -0.16
CA GLY A 231 -16.90 -14.33 0.59
C GLY A 231 -16.82 -12.80 0.57
N ARG A 232 -17.90 -12.12 0.14
CA ARG A 232 -17.97 -10.64 0.15
C ARG A 232 -18.30 -10.00 1.51
N CYS A 233 -18.99 -10.73 2.40
CA CYS A 233 -19.51 -10.19 3.66
C CYS A 233 -18.78 -10.72 4.91
N GLY A 234 -17.65 -11.41 4.72
CA GLY A 234 -16.86 -12.00 5.80
C GLY A 234 -17.49 -13.18 6.54
N LYS A 235 -18.65 -13.70 6.08
CA LYS A 235 -19.32 -14.86 6.68
C LYS A 235 -18.41 -16.08 6.79
N TYR A 236 -17.55 -16.29 5.79
CA TYR A 236 -16.65 -17.45 5.68
C TYR A 236 -15.19 -17.12 5.97
N ASP A 237 -14.89 -15.87 6.34
CA ASP A 237 -13.54 -15.47 6.69
C ASP A 237 -13.05 -16.32 7.87
N TYR A 238 -11.75 -16.58 7.87
CA TYR A 238 -11.12 -17.36 8.93
C TYR A 238 -11.25 -16.61 10.28
N LYS A 239 -12.21 -17.05 11.10
CA LYS A 239 -12.35 -16.62 12.50
C LYS A 239 -11.49 -17.59 13.33
N GLY A 240 -10.23 -17.21 13.54
CA GLY A 240 -9.23 -18.04 14.20
C GLY A 240 -9.71 -18.74 15.45
#